data_AF-A0AAU9IV90-F1
#
_entry.id   AF-A0AAU9IV90-F1
#
_cell.length_a   1.000
_cell.length_b   1.000
_cell.length_c   1.000
_cell.angle_alpha   90.00
_cell.angle_beta   90.00
_cell.angle_gamma   90.00
#
_symmetry.space_group_name_H-M   'P 1'
#
loop_
_entity.id
_entity.type
_entity.pdbx_description
1 polymer ?
#
loop_
_entity_poly.entity_id
_entity_poly.type
_entity_poly.pdbx_seq_one_letter_code
_entity_poly.pdbx_strand_id
1 'polypeptide(L)'
;MKGTKYNLKQLKMDTVSPATRLLDKRRLMYQVQEAFERQKEEENRRLEIFNSKEEELRARDLAVQEKFVEFSKVINENEAKLQRAKNRIEEEKKAIEAKQKKKEELEAKVVQLKEKAGSLEAQVQSMKRYEEFLEKVRLKNPEEFTDINDILNLHTKLINANNQLKQQQKELEEENQKIRTMRDQLEKKKKDEIMQLNIEIAQLSKQYEDVDSKRLDLTKQVDVNSALATEKQVEIGHIFMAIDNLYRRCKEGPNINHYKNLKVQPASKGDDMNSKSSEVVEKLKIIEAYLADFKTIVDQAPKHLIQNTKTAKYVFKYLVKDVQASYINE
;
A
#
# COMPACT_ATOMS: atom_id res chain seq x y z
N MET A 1 93.02 9.93 -110.81
CA MET A 1 94.37 10.46 -111.07
C MET A 1 94.48 10.86 -112.53
N LYS A 2 94.46 12.17 -112.80
CA LYS A 2 94.86 12.77 -114.08
C LYS A 2 96.38 12.67 -114.19
N GLY A 3 96.87 12.34 -115.38
CA GLY A 3 98.31 12.19 -115.64
C GLY A 3 98.63 12.30 -117.12
N THR A 4 98.41 13.50 -117.69
CA THR A 4 99.43 14.23 -118.46
C THR A 4 100.32 13.37 -119.37
N LYS A 5 100.16 13.38 -120.69
CA LYS A 5 100.84 14.32 -121.62
C LYS A 5 100.43 13.87 -123.04
N TYR A 6 99.50 14.49 -123.76
CA TYR A 6 99.64 15.78 -124.44
C TYR A 6 101.10 16.14 -124.74
N ASN A 7 101.80 15.37 -125.58
CA ASN A 7 103.09 15.82 -126.13
C ASN A 7 103.53 15.12 -127.44
N LEU A 8 102.61 14.79 -128.34
CA LEU A 8 102.97 14.39 -129.71
C LEU A 8 102.54 15.39 -130.79
N LYS A 9 101.56 16.26 -130.52
CA LYS A 9 101.17 17.33 -131.45
C LYS A 9 102.07 18.56 -131.38
N GLN A 10 102.81 18.73 -130.29
CA GLN A 10 103.61 19.93 -130.06
C GLN A 10 104.98 19.88 -130.78
N LEU A 11 105.47 18.69 -131.16
CA LEU A 11 106.74 18.54 -131.87
C LEU A 11 106.69 18.94 -133.37
N LYS A 12 105.51 19.26 -133.91
CA LYS A 12 105.35 19.71 -135.31
C LYS A 12 105.29 21.24 -135.46
N MET A 13 105.56 22.00 -134.38
CA MET A 13 105.25 23.44 -134.30
C MET A 13 106.46 24.38 -134.40
N ASP A 14 107.68 23.85 -134.55
CA ASP A 14 108.89 24.68 -134.62
C ASP A 14 109.38 24.98 -136.05
N THR A 15 108.68 24.51 -137.08
CA THR A 15 109.03 24.74 -138.50
C THR A 15 108.02 25.60 -139.27
N VAL A 16 107.07 26.26 -138.60
CA VAL A 16 105.98 27.01 -139.27
C VAL A 16 105.72 28.40 -138.66
N SER A 17 105.32 29.32 -139.55
CA SER A 17 105.15 30.77 -139.36
C SER A 17 104.34 31.19 -138.12
N PRO A 18 104.63 32.34 -137.48
CA PRO A 18 103.89 32.89 -136.32
C PRO A 18 102.36 32.95 -136.50
N ALA A 19 101.89 33.15 -137.73
CA ALA A 19 100.48 33.12 -138.08
C ALA A 19 99.83 31.75 -137.82
N THR A 20 100.55 30.65 -138.07
CA THR A 20 100.09 29.27 -137.87
C THR A 20 99.98 28.93 -136.38
N ARG A 21 100.89 29.44 -135.53
CA ARG A 21 100.87 29.24 -134.08
C ARG A 21 99.70 29.94 -133.39
N LEU A 22 99.36 31.15 -133.85
CA LEU A 22 98.20 31.89 -133.36
C LEU A 22 96.90 31.18 -133.74
N LEU A 23 96.82 30.64 -134.96
CA LEU A 23 95.68 29.84 -135.43
C LEU A 23 95.51 28.55 -134.62
N ASP A 24 96.59 27.82 -134.30
CA ASP A 24 96.49 26.63 -133.47
C ASP A 24 96.17 26.94 -132.00
N LYS A 25 96.66 28.05 -131.43
CA LYS A 25 96.25 28.48 -130.08
C LYS A 25 94.78 28.91 -130.04
N ARG A 26 94.28 29.55 -131.10
CA ARG A 26 92.86 29.90 -131.26
C ARG A 26 91.99 28.64 -131.41
N ARG A 27 92.47 27.66 -132.18
CA ARG A 27 91.86 26.33 -132.29
C ARG A 27 91.83 25.58 -130.96
N LEU A 28 92.89 25.65 -130.16
CA LEU A 28 92.95 25.05 -128.82
C LEU A 28 91.99 25.76 -127.86
N MET A 29 91.92 27.09 -127.91
CA MET A 29 90.97 27.89 -127.13
C MET A 29 89.53 27.54 -127.50
N TYR A 30 89.21 27.40 -128.79
CA TYR A 30 87.91 26.92 -129.24
C TYR A 30 87.62 25.49 -128.79
N GLN A 31 88.60 24.58 -128.80
CA GLN A 31 88.42 23.21 -128.29
C GLN A 31 88.17 23.18 -126.78
N VAL A 32 88.86 24.03 -126.01
CA VAL A 32 88.65 24.14 -124.56
C VAL A 32 87.31 24.83 -124.26
N GLN A 33 86.95 25.85 -125.03
CA GLN A 33 85.66 26.54 -124.92
C GLN A 33 84.51 25.60 -125.26
N GLU A 34 84.63 24.83 -126.34
CA GLU A 34 83.67 23.80 -126.76
C GLU A 34 83.59 22.67 -125.71
N ALA A 35 84.72 22.24 -125.13
CA ALA A 35 84.72 21.25 -124.05
C ALA A 35 84.09 21.78 -122.75
N PHE A 36 84.31 23.06 -122.44
CA PHE A 36 83.73 23.73 -121.27
C PHE A 36 82.22 23.96 -121.46
N GLU A 37 81.79 24.39 -122.65
CA GLU A 37 80.38 24.51 -123.02
C GLU A 37 79.69 23.15 -122.98
N ARG A 38 80.34 22.10 -123.50
CA ARG A 38 79.84 20.72 -123.43
C ARG A 38 79.73 20.22 -121.98
N GLN A 39 80.71 20.52 -121.12
CA GLN A 39 80.66 20.17 -119.70
C GLN A 39 79.58 20.96 -118.95
N LYS A 40 79.41 22.25 -119.27
CA LYS A 40 78.36 23.11 -118.71
C LYS A 40 76.97 22.61 -119.11
N GLU A 41 76.79 22.20 -120.36
CA GLU A 41 75.55 21.55 -120.82
C GLU A 41 75.30 20.22 -120.10
N GLU A 42 76.34 19.42 -119.87
CA GLU A 42 76.23 18.12 -119.18
C GLU A 42 75.84 18.27 -117.70
N GLU A 43 76.42 19.27 -117.01
CA GLU A 43 76.06 19.60 -115.62
C GLU A 43 74.67 20.26 -115.53
N ASN A 44 74.29 21.12 -116.49
CA ASN A 44 72.93 21.66 -116.58
C ASN A 44 71.90 20.53 -116.76
N ARG A 45 72.17 19.55 -117.64
CA ARG A 45 71.31 18.37 -117.79
C ARG A 45 71.22 17.55 -116.50
N ARG A 46 72.32 17.38 -115.77
CA ARG A 46 72.31 16.70 -114.46
C ARG A 46 71.48 17.46 -113.43
N LEU A 47 71.61 18.78 -113.39
CA LEU A 47 70.85 19.64 -112.49
C LEU A 47 69.35 19.58 -112.80
N GLU A 48 68.97 19.61 -114.09
CA GLU A 48 67.58 19.42 -114.51
C GLU A 48 67.02 18.06 -114.09
N ILE A 49 67.80 16.98 -114.26
CA ILE A 49 67.40 15.63 -113.80
C ILE A 49 67.28 15.58 -112.27
N PHE A 50 68.20 16.25 -111.55
CA PHE A 50 68.17 16.29 -110.08
C PHE A 50 66.96 17.07 -109.58
N ASN A 51 66.71 18.27 -110.12
CA ASN A 51 65.55 19.08 -109.77
C ASN A 51 64.25 18.36 -110.11
N SER A 52 64.17 17.69 -111.26
CA SER A 52 63.00 16.89 -111.63
C SER A 52 62.76 15.73 -110.65
N LYS A 53 63.82 15.03 -110.23
CA LYS A 53 63.71 13.98 -109.21
C LYS A 53 63.35 14.52 -107.83
N GLU A 54 63.87 15.69 -107.46
CA GLU A 54 63.54 16.35 -106.20
C GLU A 54 62.08 16.80 -106.17
N GLU A 55 61.57 17.38 -107.26
CA GLU A 55 60.16 17.71 -107.43
C GLU A 55 59.28 16.46 -107.38
N GLU A 56 59.68 15.36 -108.03
CA GLU A 56 58.96 14.09 -107.97
C GLU A 56 58.92 13.54 -106.53
N LEU A 57 60.04 13.57 -105.80
CA LEU A 57 60.11 13.14 -104.40
C LEU A 57 59.22 14.00 -103.50
N ARG A 58 59.28 15.33 -103.62
CA ARG A 58 58.39 16.22 -102.86
C ARG A 58 56.91 15.98 -103.18
N ALA A 59 56.57 15.74 -104.44
CA ALA A 59 55.20 15.41 -104.84
C ALA A 59 54.74 14.08 -104.22
N ARG A 60 55.61 13.06 -104.18
CA ARG A 60 55.30 11.80 -103.50
C ARG A 60 55.15 11.97 -101.99
N ASP A 61 56.03 12.72 -101.34
CA ASP A 61 55.94 12.99 -99.90
C ASP A 61 54.66 13.73 -99.55
N LEU A 62 54.29 14.75 -100.34
CA LEU A 62 53.02 15.47 -100.17
C LEU A 62 51.82 14.53 -100.31
N ALA A 63 51.81 13.67 -101.33
CA ALA A 63 50.75 12.68 -101.52
C ALA A 63 50.66 11.67 -100.36
N VAL A 64 51.78 11.29 -99.75
CA VAL A 64 51.80 10.44 -98.55
C VAL A 64 51.24 11.18 -97.34
N GLN A 65 51.60 12.44 -97.15
CA GLN A 65 51.06 13.28 -96.07
C GLN A 65 49.55 13.50 -96.20
N GLU A 66 49.06 13.79 -97.41
CA GLU A 66 47.63 13.93 -97.69
C GLU A 66 46.88 12.64 -97.33
N LYS A 67 47.36 11.48 -97.78
CA LYS A 67 46.79 10.18 -97.41
C LYS A 67 46.83 9.94 -95.90
N PHE A 68 47.90 10.33 -95.22
CA PHE A 68 48.01 10.19 -93.77
C PHE A 68 46.95 11.03 -93.03
N VAL A 69 46.70 12.26 -93.50
CA VAL A 69 45.65 13.13 -92.96
C VAL A 69 44.26 12.52 -93.23
N GLU A 70 44.02 12.00 -94.42
CA GLU A 70 42.77 11.30 -94.76
C GLU A 70 42.54 10.07 -93.86
N PHE A 71 43.56 9.21 -93.70
CA PHE A 71 43.47 8.04 -92.82
C PHE A 71 43.26 8.45 -91.35
N SER A 72 43.99 9.46 -90.87
CA SER A 72 43.81 9.97 -89.51
C SER A 72 42.40 10.51 -89.29
N LYS A 73 41.82 11.20 -90.28
CA LYS A 73 40.43 11.66 -90.23
C LYS A 73 39.46 10.49 -90.16
N VAL A 74 39.64 9.46 -91.00
CA VAL A 74 38.78 8.26 -90.99
C VAL A 74 38.90 7.50 -89.67
N ILE A 75 40.10 7.35 -89.11
CA ILE A 75 40.32 6.70 -87.80
C ILE A 75 39.59 7.46 -86.71
N ASN A 76 39.79 8.79 -86.62
CA ASN A 76 39.13 9.62 -85.62
C ASN A 76 37.60 9.61 -85.75
N GLU A 77 37.07 9.66 -86.98
CA GLU A 77 35.64 9.56 -87.22
C GLU A 77 35.07 8.19 -86.84
N ASN A 78 35.80 7.11 -87.12
CA ASN A 78 35.39 5.76 -86.74
C ASN A 78 35.46 5.57 -85.23
N GLU A 79 36.51 6.05 -84.57
CA GLU A 79 36.63 6.01 -83.11
C GLU A 79 35.51 6.84 -82.44
N ALA A 80 35.18 8.01 -82.99
CA ALA A 80 34.05 8.80 -82.53
C ALA A 80 32.68 8.12 -82.76
N LYS A 81 32.53 7.32 -83.83
CA LYS A 81 31.33 6.49 -84.07
C LYS A 81 31.27 5.33 -83.07
N LEU A 82 32.39 4.63 -82.85
CA LEU A 82 32.52 3.54 -81.90
C LEU A 82 32.22 4.02 -80.48
N GLN A 83 32.75 5.17 -80.07
CA GLN A 83 32.51 5.72 -78.74
C GLN A 83 31.05 6.14 -78.54
N ARG A 84 30.43 6.76 -79.55
CA ARG A 84 28.98 7.06 -79.51
C ARG A 84 28.13 5.80 -79.42
N ALA A 85 28.47 4.76 -80.17
CA ALA A 85 27.77 3.48 -80.10
C ALA A 85 27.95 2.82 -78.72
N LYS A 86 29.17 2.82 -78.16
CA LYS A 86 29.45 2.31 -76.80
C LYS A 86 28.64 3.04 -75.74
N ASN A 87 28.63 4.38 -75.76
CA ASN A 87 27.88 5.18 -74.80
C ASN A 87 26.37 4.90 -74.90
N ARG A 88 25.80 4.81 -76.12
CA ARG A 88 24.39 4.44 -76.31
C ARG A 88 24.07 3.06 -75.75
N ILE A 89 24.92 2.08 -75.99
CA ILE A 89 24.75 0.72 -75.43
C ILE A 89 24.77 0.76 -73.90
N GLU A 90 25.65 1.55 -73.31
CA GLU A 90 25.73 1.68 -71.85
C GLU A 90 24.49 2.38 -71.25
N GLU A 91 24.03 3.46 -71.89
CA GLU A 91 22.80 4.16 -71.52
C GLU A 91 21.56 3.26 -71.64
N GLU A 92 21.44 2.51 -72.74
CA GLU A 92 20.36 1.54 -72.93
C GLU A 92 20.41 0.42 -71.89
N LYS A 93 21.59 -0.11 -71.57
CA LYS A 93 21.76 -1.11 -70.51
C LYS A 93 21.29 -0.58 -69.15
N LYS A 94 21.72 0.63 -68.77
CA LYS A 94 21.27 1.29 -67.53
C LYS A 94 19.76 1.52 -67.52
N ALA A 95 19.18 1.94 -68.64
CA ALA A 95 17.74 2.15 -68.77
C ALA A 95 16.95 0.84 -68.66
N ILE A 96 17.46 -0.26 -69.24
CA ILE A 96 16.88 -1.60 -69.12
C ILE A 96 16.92 -2.07 -67.67
N GLU A 97 18.07 -1.96 -67.01
CA GLU A 97 18.24 -2.36 -65.60
C GLU A 97 17.29 -1.59 -64.67
N ALA A 98 17.20 -0.26 -64.84
CA ALA A 98 16.29 0.57 -64.06
C ALA A 98 14.81 0.19 -64.27
N LYS A 99 14.42 -0.10 -65.52
CA LYS A 99 13.06 -0.57 -65.84
C LYS A 99 12.79 -1.96 -65.27
N GLN A 100 13.76 -2.86 -65.33
CA GLN A 100 13.65 -4.22 -64.82
C GLN A 100 13.47 -4.22 -63.30
N LYS A 101 14.28 -3.42 -62.58
CA LYS A 101 14.12 -3.25 -61.13
C LYS A 101 12.73 -2.69 -60.78
N LYS A 102 12.26 -1.67 -61.50
CA LYS A 102 10.92 -1.11 -61.29
C LYS A 102 9.81 -2.13 -61.58
N LYS A 103 10.00 -2.99 -62.59
CA LYS A 103 9.07 -4.08 -62.91
C LYS A 103 9.00 -5.07 -61.76
N GLU A 104 10.15 -5.51 -61.23
CA GLU A 104 10.22 -6.43 -60.08
C GLU A 104 9.57 -5.83 -58.82
N GLU A 105 9.81 -4.56 -58.53
CA GLU A 105 9.18 -3.86 -57.41
C GLU A 105 7.64 -3.79 -57.57
N LEU A 106 7.15 -3.54 -58.78
CA LEU A 106 5.71 -3.51 -59.07
C LEU A 106 5.10 -4.92 -59.00
N GLU A 107 5.77 -5.94 -59.53
CA GLU A 107 5.33 -7.33 -59.45
C GLU A 107 5.22 -7.79 -57.99
N ALA A 108 6.21 -7.47 -57.15
CA ALA A 108 6.16 -7.75 -55.71
C ALA A 108 4.97 -7.06 -55.03
N LYS A 109 4.70 -5.79 -55.35
CA LYS A 109 3.53 -5.06 -54.82
C LYS A 109 2.22 -5.69 -55.25
N VAL A 110 2.12 -6.16 -56.50
CA VAL A 110 0.91 -6.83 -57.00
C VAL A 110 0.67 -8.12 -56.22
N VAL A 111 1.71 -8.92 -55.95
CA VAL A 111 1.59 -10.14 -55.14
C VAL A 111 1.09 -9.81 -53.73
N GLN A 112 1.72 -8.85 -53.05
CA GLN A 112 1.30 -8.43 -51.70
C GLN A 112 -0.16 -7.92 -51.66
N LEU A 113 -0.58 -7.16 -52.66
CA LEU A 113 -1.96 -6.67 -52.74
C LEU A 113 -2.95 -7.81 -53.00
N LYS A 114 -2.59 -8.80 -53.81
CA LYS A 114 -3.42 -9.99 -54.04
C LYS A 114 -3.57 -10.84 -52.77
N GLU A 115 -2.48 -11.02 -52.01
CA GLU A 115 -2.54 -11.72 -50.72
C GLU A 115 -3.44 -10.99 -49.71
N LYS A 116 -3.31 -9.67 -49.60
CA LYS A 116 -4.19 -8.85 -48.75
C LYS A 116 -5.64 -8.93 -49.19
N ALA A 117 -5.91 -8.86 -50.50
CA ALA A 117 -7.25 -9.00 -51.04
C ALA A 117 -7.85 -10.37 -50.70
N GLY A 118 -7.09 -11.46 -50.88
CA GLY A 118 -7.53 -12.81 -50.53
C GLY A 118 -7.79 -12.99 -49.03
N SER A 119 -6.96 -12.40 -48.16
CA SER A 119 -7.18 -12.42 -46.72
C SER A 119 -8.44 -11.64 -46.31
N LEU A 120 -8.68 -10.47 -46.92
CA LEU A 120 -9.88 -9.69 -46.66
C LEU A 120 -11.13 -10.41 -47.18
N GLU A 121 -11.06 -11.04 -48.34
CA GLU A 121 -12.16 -11.83 -48.89
C GLU A 121 -12.50 -13.02 -47.97
N ALA A 122 -11.49 -13.75 -47.47
CA ALA A 122 -11.71 -14.81 -46.49
C ALA A 122 -12.37 -14.29 -45.21
N GLN A 123 -11.95 -13.12 -44.72
CA GLN A 123 -12.56 -12.48 -43.54
C GLN A 123 -14.02 -12.10 -43.81
N VAL A 124 -14.33 -11.49 -44.96
CA VAL A 124 -15.70 -11.15 -45.36
C VAL A 124 -16.57 -12.40 -45.45
N GLN A 125 -16.09 -13.48 -46.07
CA GLN A 125 -16.83 -14.75 -46.16
C GLN A 125 -17.08 -15.35 -44.76
N SER A 126 -16.11 -15.25 -43.85
CA SER A 126 -16.30 -15.69 -42.46
C SER A 126 -17.37 -14.86 -41.74
N MET A 127 -17.41 -13.55 -42.00
CA MET A 127 -18.34 -12.61 -41.38
C MET A 127 -19.76 -12.70 -41.96
N LYS A 128 -19.88 -13.08 -43.24
CA LYS A 128 -21.15 -13.24 -43.94
C LYS A 128 -22.12 -14.19 -43.24
N ARG A 129 -21.61 -15.25 -42.60
CA ARG A 129 -22.45 -16.17 -41.80
C ARG A 129 -23.16 -15.46 -40.64
N TYR A 130 -22.53 -14.47 -40.03
CA TYR A 130 -23.13 -13.67 -38.95
C TYR A 130 -24.12 -12.65 -39.51
N GLU A 131 -23.81 -12.03 -40.64
CA GLU A 131 -24.75 -11.15 -41.35
C GLU A 131 -26.03 -11.92 -41.74
N GLU A 132 -25.90 -13.09 -42.38
CA GLU A 132 -27.04 -13.95 -42.73
C GLU A 132 -27.86 -14.38 -41.50
N PHE A 133 -27.20 -14.60 -40.36
CA PHE A 133 -27.89 -14.88 -39.11
C PHE A 133 -28.69 -13.68 -38.61
N LEU A 134 -28.07 -12.49 -38.56
CA LEU A 134 -28.74 -11.26 -38.13
C LEU A 134 -29.90 -10.89 -39.07
N GLU A 135 -29.74 -11.12 -40.37
CA GLU A 135 -30.78 -10.93 -41.36
C GLU A 135 -31.97 -11.88 -41.12
N LYS A 136 -31.71 -13.16 -40.77
CA LYS A 136 -32.75 -14.11 -40.37
C LYS A 136 -33.47 -13.67 -39.08
N VAL A 137 -32.76 -13.08 -38.12
CA VAL A 137 -33.36 -12.56 -36.89
C VAL A 137 -34.26 -11.36 -37.21
N ARG A 138 -33.78 -10.43 -38.05
CA ARG A 138 -34.57 -9.29 -38.54
C ARG A 138 -35.85 -9.75 -39.25
N LEU A 139 -35.74 -10.71 -40.17
CA LEU A 139 -36.88 -11.25 -40.93
C LEU A 139 -37.92 -11.95 -40.04
N LYS A 140 -37.50 -12.55 -38.92
CA LYS A 140 -38.42 -13.19 -37.96
C LYS A 140 -39.14 -12.17 -37.08
N ASN A 141 -38.51 -11.04 -36.80
CA ASN A 141 -39.02 -10.00 -35.89
C ASN A 141 -39.09 -8.63 -36.61
N PRO A 142 -39.87 -8.52 -37.69
CA PRO A 142 -39.90 -7.31 -38.52
C PRO A 142 -40.55 -6.10 -37.82
N GLU A 143 -41.37 -6.33 -36.79
CA GLU A 143 -41.98 -5.25 -36.01
C GLU A 143 -41.01 -4.58 -35.03
N GLU A 144 -39.95 -5.29 -34.63
CA GLU A 144 -38.99 -4.82 -33.62
C GLU A 144 -37.69 -4.32 -34.24
N PHE A 145 -37.27 -4.87 -35.39
CA PHE A 145 -36.02 -4.51 -36.05
C PHE A 145 -36.25 -4.15 -37.52
N THR A 146 -35.98 -2.88 -37.87
CA THR A 146 -36.07 -2.41 -39.26
C THR A 146 -34.77 -2.70 -40.01
N ASP A 147 -33.63 -2.61 -39.31
CA ASP A 147 -32.30 -2.88 -39.84
C ASP A 147 -31.47 -3.76 -38.88
N ILE A 148 -30.44 -4.45 -39.39
CA ILE A 148 -29.45 -5.16 -38.58
C ILE A 148 -28.82 -4.23 -37.54
N ASN A 149 -28.61 -2.95 -37.89
CA ASN A 149 -28.08 -1.95 -36.98
C ASN A 149 -28.93 -1.77 -35.72
N ASP A 150 -30.26 -1.94 -35.80
CA ASP A 150 -31.14 -1.85 -34.63
C ASP A 150 -30.82 -2.97 -33.63
N ILE A 151 -30.59 -4.19 -34.14
CA ILE A 151 -30.19 -5.36 -33.34
C ILE A 151 -28.84 -5.11 -32.67
N LEU A 152 -27.85 -4.60 -33.42
CA LEU A 152 -26.51 -4.32 -32.89
C LEU A 152 -26.52 -3.22 -31.84
N ASN A 153 -27.31 -2.17 -32.05
CA ASN A 153 -27.49 -1.08 -31.09
C ASN A 153 -28.19 -1.56 -29.82
N LEU A 154 -29.25 -2.37 -29.95
CA LEU A 154 -29.92 -2.97 -28.80
C LEU A 154 -28.97 -3.89 -28.03
N HIS A 155 -28.24 -4.75 -28.73
CA HIS A 155 -27.23 -5.62 -28.12
C HIS A 155 -26.18 -4.82 -27.36
N THR A 156 -25.66 -3.73 -27.95
CA THR A 156 -24.70 -2.82 -27.29
C THR A 156 -25.30 -2.18 -26.03
N LYS A 157 -26.55 -1.70 -26.12
CA LYS A 157 -27.27 -1.14 -24.95
C LYS A 157 -27.46 -2.19 -23.86
N LEU A 158 -27.86 -3.41 -24.21
CA LEU A 158 -28.06 -4.51 -23.27
C LEU A 158 -26.75 -4.96 -22.62
N ILE A 159 -25.65 -5.04 -23.37
CA ILE A 159 -24.32 -5.31 -22.80
C ILE A 159 -23.93 -4.23 -21.81
N ASN A 160 -24.09 -2.95 -22.19
CA ASN A 160 -23.73 -1.83 -21.33
C ASN A 160 -24.58 -1.84 -20.04
N ALA A 161 -25.90 -2.03 -20.17
CA ALA A 161 -26.80 -2.15 -19.02
C ALA A 161 -26.45 -3.35 -18.14
N ASN A 162 -26.17 -4.52 -18.72
CA ASN A 162 -25.78 -5.73 -17.98
C ASN A 162 -24.45 -5.51 -17.22
N ASN A 163 -23.46 -4.89 -17.87
CA ASN A 163 -22.19 -4.56 -17.23
C ASN A 163 -22.36 -3.56 -16.08
N GLN A 164 -23.20 -2.54 -16.26
CA GLN A 164 -23.54 -1.59 -15.20
C GLN A 164 -24.25 -2.29 -14.02
N LEU A 165 -25.24 -3.14 -14.30
CA LEU A 165 -25.95 -3.90 -13.27
C LEU A 165 -25.02 -4.86 -12.52
N LYS A 166 -24.12 -5.55 -13.22
CA LYS A 166 -23.11 -6.42 -12.59
C LYS A 166 -22.17 -5.63 -11.69
N GLN A 167 -21.74 -4.45 -12.12
CA GLN A 167 -20.89 -3.59 -11.32
C GLN A 167 -21.61 -3.10 -10.07
N GLN A 168 -22.86 -2.63 -10.21
CA GLN A 168 -23.69 -2.22 -9.06
C GLN A 168 -23.97 -3.38 -8.10
N GLN A 169 -24.26 -4.57 -8.64
CA GLN A 169 -24.45 -5.77 -7.82
C GLN A 169 -23.21 -6.06 -6.99
N LYS A 170 -22.02 -6.01 -7.60
CA LYS A 170 -20.75 -6.24 -6.91
C LYS A 170 -20.53 -5.20 -5.80
N GLU A 171 -20.79 -3.92 -6.08
CA GLU A 171 -20.67 -2.84 -5.08
C GLU A 171 -21.62 -3.05 -3.89
N LEU A 172 -22.88 -3.41 -4.16
CA LEU A 172 -23.87 -3.70 -3.12
C LEU A 172 -23.52 -4.96 -2.32
N GLU A 173 -22.94 -5.98 -2.94
CA GLU A 173 -22.45 -7.18 -2.26
C GLU A 173 -21.28 -6.85 -1.32
N GLU A 174 -20.34 -6.03 -1.77
CA GLU A 174 -19.22 -5.55 -0.94
C GLU A 174 -19.72 -4.70 0.24
N GLU A 175 -20.68 -3.79 0.00
CA GLU A 175 -21.28 -2.98 1.07
C GLU A 175 -22.05 -3.84 2.06
N ASN A 176 -22.87 -4.78 1.58
CA ASN A 176 -23.56 -5.73 2.45
C ASN A 176 -22.59 -6.56 3.29
N GLN A 177 -21.47 -7.00 2.72
CA GLN A 177 -20.45 -7.73 3.46
C GLN A 177 -19.80 -6.87 4.55
N LYS A 178 -19.54 -5.58 4.28
CA LYS A 178 -19.07 -4.63 5.29
C LYS A 178 -20.09 -4.44 6.41
N ILE A 179 -21.37 -4.27 6.08
CA ILE A 179 -22.44 -4.13 7.08
C ILE A 179 -22.57 -5.39 7.93
N ARG A 180 -22.53 -6.59 7.30
CA ARG A 180 -22.58 -7.88 8.02
C ARG A 180 -21.42 -8.03 8.99
N THR A 181 -20.19 -7.77 8.54
CA THR A 181 -19.00 -7.84 9.41
C THR A 181 -19.05 -6.83 10.54
N MET A 182 -19.51 -5.60 10.29
CA MET A 182 -19.69 -4.59 11.33
C MET A 182 -20.76 -5.00 12.35
N ARG A 183 -21.90 -5.52 11.88
CA ARG A 183 -22.96 -6.06 12.74
C ARG A 183 -22.44 -7.16 13.64
N ASP A 184 -21.72 -8.14 13.08
CA ASP A 184 -21.19 -9.28 13.83
C ASP A 184 -20.16 -8.83 14.89
N GLN A 185 -19.34 -7.83 14.58
CA GLN A 185 -18.43 -7.22 15.54
C GLN A 185 -19.16 -6.49 16.66
N LEU A 186 -20.21 -5.71 16.35
CA LEU A 186 -21.02 -5.02 17.36
C LEU A 186 -21.77 -6.03 18.24
N GLU A 187 -22.33 -7.08 17.66
CA GLU A 187 -23.01 -8.14 18.41
C GLU A 187 -22.05 -8.84 19.37
N LYS A 188 -20.82 -9.15 18.91
CA LYS A 188 -19.77 -9.70 19.77
C LYS A 188 -19.43 -8.76 20.92
N LYS A 189 -19.17 -7.47 20.63
CA LYS A 189 -18.88 -6.47 21.67
C LYS A 189 -20.00 -6.35 22.71
N LYS A 190 -21.26 -6.39 22.25
CA LYS A 190 -22.42 -6.34 23.15
C LYS A 190 -22.58 -7.59 23.99
N LYS A 191 -22.32 -8.78 23.43
CA LYS A 191 -22.27 -10.02 24.21
C LYS A 191 -21.17 -9.99 25.26
N ASP A 192 -19.99 -9.49 24.91
CA ASP A 192 -18.87 -9.33 25.84
C ASP A 192 -19.21 -8.33 26.96
N GLU A 193 -19.86 -7.20 26.64
CA GLU A 193 -20.35 -6.22 27.62
C GLU A 193 -21.40 -6.81 28.57
N ILE A 194 -22.38 -7.55 28.05
CA ILE A 194 -23.39 -8.25 28.86
C ILE A 194 -22.72 -9.28 29.78
N MET A 195 -21.73 -10.02 29.28
CA MET A 195 -20.97 -10.98 30.08
C MET A 195 -20.23 -10.28 31.23
N GLN A 196 -19.58 -9.15 30.96
CA GLN A 196 -18.90 -8.34 31.99
C GLN A 196 -19.88 -7.84 33.06
N LEU A 197 -21.03 -7.29 32.65
CA LEU A 197 -22.07 -6.84 33.58
C LEU A 197 -22.62 -8.00 34.41
N ASN A 198 -22.81 -9.18 33.83
CA ASN A 198 -23.25 -10.37 34.58
C ASN A 198 -22.22 -10.81 35.63
N ILE A 199 -20.92 -10.71 35.30
CA ILE A 199 -19.85 -10.99 36.26
C ILE A 199 -19.89 -9.97 37.40
N GLU A 200 -20.06 -8.68 37.10
CA GLU A 200 -20.18 -7.62 38.11
C GLU A 200 -21.41 -7.82 39.01
N ILE A 201 -22.58 -8.13 38.42
CA ILE A 201 -23.79 -8.46 39.17
C ILE A 201 -23.53 -9.65 40.09
N ALA A 202 -22.90 -10.72 39.62
CA ALA A 202 -22.60 -11.89 40.45
C ALA A 202 -21.65 -11.55 41.61
N GLN A 203 -20.66 -10.68 41.39
CA GLN A 203 -19.76 -10.20 42.43
C GLN A 203 -20.50 -9.35 43.47
N LEU A 204 -21.34 -8.40 43.03
CA LEU A 204 -22.12 -7.55 43.91
C LEU A 204 -23.16 -8.36 44.72
N SER A 205 -23.84 -9.31 44.09
CA SER A 205 -24.78 -10.21 44.78
C SER A 205 -24.08 -11.01 45.87
N LYS A 206 -22.89 -11.56 45.58
CA LYS A 206 -22.08 -12.26 46.59
C LYS A 206 -21.70 -11.34 47.75
N GLN A 207 -21.23 -10.12 47.46
CA GLN A 207 -20.89 -9.15 48.50
C GLN A 207 -22.11 -8.77 49.34
N TYR A 208 -23.27 -8.63 48.72
CA TYR A 208 -24.53 -8.36 49.42
C TYR A 208 -24.93 -9.52 50.34
N GLU A 209 -24.87 -10.76 49.85
CA GLU A 209 -25.15 -11.96 50.65
C GLU A 209 -24.19 -12.08 51.85
N ASP A 210 -22.90 -11.80 51.66
CA ASP A 210 -21.90 -11.79 52.74
C ASP A 210 -22.22 -10.74 53.81
N VAL A 211 -22.66 -9.54 53.40
CA VAL A 211 -23.04 -8.45 54.32
C VAL A 211 -24.37 -8.75 55.02
N ASP A 212 -25.37 -9.28 54.31
CA ASP A 212 -26.66 -9.60 54.90
C ASP A 212 -26.55 -10.76 55.90
N SER A 213 -25.71 -11.76 55.61
CA SER A 213 -25.37 -12.84 56.54
C SER A 213 -24.76 -12.28 57.85
N LYS A 214 -23.77 -11.37 57.74
CA LYS A 214 -23.20 -10.68 58.92
C LYS A 214 -24.24 -9.86 59.68
N ARG A 215 -25.12 -9.14 58.97
CA ARG A 215 -26.20 -8.36 59.57
C ARG A 215 -27.14 -9.26 60.35
N LEU A 216 -27.51 -10.42 59.79
CA LEU A 216 -28.38 -11.39 60.45
C LEU A 216 -27.72 -11.94 61.72
N ASP A 217 -26.44 -12.28 61.67
CA ASP A 217 -25.71 -12.79 62.83
C ASP A 217 -25.58 -11.73 63.94
N LEU A 218 -25.27 -10.47 63.59
CA LEU A 218 -25.28 -9.35 64.54
C LEU A 218 -26.67 -9.12 65.14
N THR A 219 -27.73 -9.22 64.33
CA THR A 219 -29.11 -9.07 64.81
C THR A 219 -29.45 -10.16 65.83
N LYS A 220 -29.11 -11.43 65.55
CA LYS A 220 -29.27 -12.52 66.50
C LYS A 220 -28.50 -12.28 67.80
N GLN A 221 -27.27 -11.77 67.71
CA GLN A 221 -26.48 -11.44 68.91
C GLN A 221 -27.15 -10.33 69.73
N VAL A 222 -27.69 -9.30 69.09
CA VAL A 222 -28.44 -8.22 69.75
C VAL A 222 -29.69 -8.78 70.43
N ASP A 223 -30.45 -9.64 69.77
CA ASP A 223 -31.66 -10.24 70.34
C ASP A 223 -31.34 -11.10 71.57
N VAL A 224 -30.31 -11.95 71.49
CA VAL A 224 -29.84 -12.75 72.63
C VAL A 224 -29.39 -11.85 73.77
N ASN A 225 -28.59 -10.82 73.49
CA ASN A 225 -28.12 -9.89 74.52
C ASN A 225 -29.28 -9.09 75.14
N SER A 226 -30.27 -8.70 74.35
CA SER A 226 -31.47 -8.00 74.81
C SER A 226 -32.34 -8.89 75.70
N ALA A 227 -32.52 -10.17 75.33
CA ALA A 227 -33.22 -11.16 76.14
C ALA A 227 -32.52 -11.38 77.49
N LEU A 228 -31.19 -11.54 77.49
CA LEU A 228 -30.40 -11.65 78.72
C LEU A 228 -30.48 -10.38 79.57
N ALA A 229 -30.48 -9.19 78.96
CA ALA A 229 -30.61 -7.93 79.67
C ALA A 229 -31.99 -7.78 80.32
N THR A 230 -33.06 -8.17 79.62
CA THR A 230 -34.43 -8.16 80.15
C THR A 230 -34.63 -9.20 81.25
N GLU A 231 -34.05 -10.40 81.14
CA GLU A 231 -34.05 -11.40 82.21
C GLU A 231 -33.38 -10.85 83.48
N LYS A 232 -32.17 -10.30 83.37
CA LYS A 232 -31.48 -9.65 84.51
C LYS A 232 -32.29 -8.48 85.09
N GLN A 233 -32.94 -7.70 84.24
CA GLN A 233 -33.78 -6.59 84.67
C GLN A 233 -34.98 -7.09 85.50
N VAL A 234 -35.58 -8.23 85.13
CA VAL A 234 -36.65 -8.88 85.90
C VAL A 234 -36.13 -9.42 87.23
N GLU A 235 -34.97 -10.08 87.25
CA GLU A 235 -34.34 -10.56 88.49
C GLU A 235 -34.09 -9.42 89.49
N ILE A 236 -33.52 -8.30 89.02
CA ILE A 236 -33.33 -7.10 89.83
C ILE A 236 -34.68 -6.59 90.35
N GLY A 237 -35.72 -6.58 89.51
CA GLY A 237 -37.09 -6.23 89.91
C GLY A 237 -37.62 -7.12 91.04
N HIS A 238 -37.42 -8.43 90.99
CA HIS A 238 -37.80 -9.36 92.06
C HIS A 238 -37.04 -9.11 93.36
N ILE A 239 -35.73 -8.82 93.28
CA ILE A 239 -34.91 -8.47 94.44
C ILE A 239 -35.47 -7.20 95.10
N PHE A 240 -35.77 -6.17 94.31
CA PHE A 240 -36.34 -4.92 94.81
C PHE A 240 -37.70 -5.15 95.49
N MET A 241 -38.58 -5.95 94.89
CA MET A 241 -39.86 -6.32 95.50
C MET A 241 -39.70 -7.11 96.81
N ALA A 242 -38.75 -8.04 96.88
CA ALA A 242 -38.48 -8.80 98.09
C ALA A 242 -37.99 -7.88 99.23
N ILE A 243 -37.12 -6.93 98.90
CA ILE A 243 -36.64 -5.91 99.84
C ILE A 243 -37.81 -5.01 100.29
N ASP A 244 -38.66 -4.56 99.37
CA ASP A 244 -39.85 -3.78 99.71
C ASP A 244 -40.80 -4.53 100.64
N ASN A 245 -41.02 -5.82 100.39
CA ASN A 245 -41.84 -6.67 101.24
C ASN A 245 -41.23 -6.84 102.64
N LEU A 246 -39.92 -7.07 102.75
CA LEU A 246 -39.22 -7.15 104.03
C LEU A 246 -39.28 -5.82 104.78
N TYR A 247 -39.01 -4.71 104.09
CA TYR A 247 -39.09 -3.37 104.65
C TYR A 247 -40.49 -3.06 105.17
N ARG A 248 -41.54 -3.39 104.42
CA ARG A 248 -42.93 -3.24 104.86
C ARG A 248 -43.21 -4.07 106.11
N ARG A 249 -42.75 -5.33 106.18
CA ARG A 249 -42.89 -6.17 107.38
C ARG A 249 -42.17 -5.60 108.60
N CYS A 250 -40.99 -5.00 108.41
CA CYS A 250 -40.28 -4.28 109.48
C CYS A 250 -41.08 -3.06 109.97
N LYS A 251 -41.71 -2.33 109.04
CA LYS A 251 -42.55 -1.16 109.35
C LYS A 251 -43.88 -1.51 110.03
N GLU A 252 -44.51 -2.62 109.67
CA GLU A 252 -45.77 -3.12 110.25
C GLU A 252 -45.57 -3.92 111.55
N GLY A 253 -44.33 -4.25 111.89
CA GLY A 253 -43.97 -4.96 113.12
C GLY A 253 -44.04 -4.08 114.38
N PRO A 254 -43.77 -4.66 115.56
CA PRO A 254 -43.72 -3.89 116.80
C PRO A 254 -42.69 -2.75 116.70
N ASN A 255 -42.99 -1.59 117.28
CA ASN A 255 -42.13 -0.40 117.20
C ASN A 255 -40.83 -0.61 117.99
N ILE A 256 -39.78 -1.06 117.32
CA ILE A 256 -38.44 -1.24 117.91
C ILE A 256 -37.58 0.02 117.71
N ASN A 257 -36.65 0.28 118.62
CA ASN A 257 -36.14 1.63 118.87
C ASN A 257 -35.15 2.17 117.82
N HIS A 258 -34.40 1.36 117.08
CA HIS A 258 -33.28 1.87 116.26
C HIS A 258 -33.67 2.34 114.86
N TYR A 259 -34.85 1.98 114.33
CA TYR A 259 -35.24 2.46 113.00
C TYR A 259 -35.79 3.90 112.99
N LYS A 260 -36.08 4.50 114.15
CA LYS A 260 -36.75 5.82 114.28
C LYS A 260 -35.99 6.98 113.63
N ASN A 261 -34.66 6.87 113.49
CA ASN A 261 -33.81 7.93 112.96
C ASN A 261 -33.48 7.77 111.46
N LEU A 262 -33.86 6.65 110.83
CA LEU A 262 -33.63 6.43 109.41
C LEU A 262 -34.91 6.76 108.62
N LYS A 263 -34.80 7.62 107.61
CA LYS A 263 -35.87 7.94 106.66
C LYS A 263 -35.44 7.53 105.26
N VAL A 264 -36.31 6.78 104.57
CA VAL A 264 -36.15 6.51 103.14
C VAL A 264 -36.56 7.77 102.37
N GLN A 265 -35.70 8.24 101.48
CA GLN A 265 -36.08 9.25 100.50
C GLN A 265 -36.74 8.55 99.30
N PRO A 266 -37.95 8.98 98.89
CA PRO A 266 -38.61 8.37 97.72
C PRO A 266 -37.79 8.63 96.46
N ALA A 267 -37.65 7.63 95.59
CA ALA A 267 -37.00 7.80 94.30
C ALA A 267 -37.63 8.96 93.51
N SER A 268 -36.79 9.66 92.73
CA SER A 268 -37.26 10.71 91.81
C SER A 268 -38.23 10.11 90.79
N LYS A 269 -39.19 10.89 90.28
CA LYS A 269 -40.28 10.44 89.37
C LYS A 269 -39.82 10.03 87.95
N GLY A 270 -38.60 9.54 87.78
CA GLY A 270 -38.09 8.95 86.53
C GLY A 270 -37.74 7.48 86.70
N ASP A 271 -37.90 6.68 85.65
CA ASP A 271 -37.46 5.28 85.58
C ASP A 271 -35.92 5.17 85.47
N ASP A 272 -35.19 5.90 86.31
CA ASP A 272 -33.75 5.73 86.44
C ASP A 272 -33.47 4.60 87.43
N MET A 273 -32.93 3.49 86.93
CA MET A 273 -32.55 2.33 87.73
C MET A 273 -31.55 2.67 88.84
N ASN A 274 -30.70 3.68 88.64
CA ASN A 274 -29.77 4.12 89.69
C ASN A 274 -30.51 4.78 90.86
N SER A 275 -31.53 5.59 90.57
CA SER A 275 -32.35 6.22 91.61
C SER A 275 -33.14 5.18 92.43
N LYS A 276 -33.72 4.18 91.76
CA LYS A 276 -34.43 3.06 92.41
C LYS A 276 -33.48 2.19 93.23
N SER A 277 -32.28 1.91 92.71
CA SER A 277 -31.25 1.17 93.44
C SER A 277 -30.84 1.90 94.72
N SER A 278 -30.68 3.22 94.66
CA SER A 278 -30.37 4.04 95.85
C SER A 278 -31.47 3.96 96.91
N GLU A 279 -32.74 4.05 96.51
CA GLU A 279 -33.88 3.92 97.44
C GLU A 279 -33.92 2.53 98.11
N VAL A 280 -33.69 1.46 97.34
CA VAL A 280 -33.65 0.08 97.85
C VAL A 280 -32.51 -0.12 98.86
N VAL A 281 -31.35 0.48 98.61
CA VAL A 281 -30.22 0.45 99.55
C VAL A 281 -30.57 1.14 100.88
N GLU A 282 -31.31 2.24 100.86
CA GLU A 282 -31.79 2.89 102.09
C GLU A 282 -32.78 2.01 102.86
N LYS A 283 -33.69 1.32 102.16
CA LYS A 283 -34.61 0.35 102.78
C LYS A 283 -33.87 -0.81 103.43
N LEU A 284 -32.83 -1.34 102.79
CA LEU A 284 -31.98 -2.39 103.36
C LEU A 284 -31.31 -1.95 104.68
N LYS A 285 -30.80 -0.71 104.76
CA LYS A 285 -30.22 -0.17 106.01
C LYS A 285 -31.24 -0.16 107.16
N ILE A 286 -32.50 0.13 106.86
CA ILE A 286 -33.56 0.10 107.87
C ILE A 286 -33.88 -1.33 108.30
N ILE A 287 -33.94 -2.27 107.35
CA ILE A 287 -34.12 -3.69 107.66
C ILE A 287 -32.96 -4.19 108.54
N GLU A 288 -31.72 -3.82 108.22
CA GLU A 288 -30.53 -4.17 109.00
C GLU A 288 -30.61 -3.65 110.44
N ALA A 289 -30.93 -2.36 110.63
CA ALA A 289 -31.12 -1.79 111.96
C ALA A 289 -32.23 -2.52 112.74
N TYR A 290 -33.35 -2.81 112.08
CA TYR A 290 -34.45 -3.54 112.68
C TYR A 290 -34.09 -4.99 113.08
N LEU A 291 -33.23 -5.67 112.31
CA LEU A 291 -32.71 -6.99 112.64
C LEU A 291 -31.70 -6.95 113.80
N ALA A 292 -30.84 -5.92 113.86
CA ALA A 292 -29.93 -5.71 114.99
C ALA A 292 -30.70 -5.53 116.31
N ASP A 293 -31.85 -4.85 116.24
CA ASP A 293 -32.73 -4.68 117.39
C ASP A 293 -33.37 -5.98 117.81
N PHE A 294 -33.90 -6.73 116.85
CA PHE A 294 -34.47 -8.05 117.13
C PHE A 294 -33.44 -8.98 117.74
N LYS A 295 -32.19 -8.96 117.25
CA LYS A 295 -31.09 -9.72 117.83
C LYS A 295 -30.82 -9.28 119.26
N THR A 296 -30.75 -7.97 119.52
CA THR A 296 -30.54 -7.43 120.87
C THR A 296 -31.69 -7.82 121.81
N ILE A 297 -32.94 -7.80 121.34
CA ILE A 297 -34.11 -8.27 122.11
C ILE A 297 -34.00 -9.76 122.42
N VAL A 298 -33.62 -10.60 121.44
CA VAL A 298 -33.45 -12.04 121.66
C VAL A 298 -32.31 -12.32 122.64
N ASP A 299 -31.19 -11.61 122.50
CA ASP A 299 -30.02 -11.78 123.37
C ASP A 299 -30.30 -11.30 124.82
N GLN A 300 -31.17 -10.30 124.99
CA GLN A 300 -31.61 -9.79 126.30
C GLN A 300 -32.84 -10.53 126.88
N ALA A 301 -33.46 -11.44 126.12
CA ALA A 301 -34.64 -12.17 126.58
C ALA A 301 -34.27 -13.34 127.51
N PRO A 302 -35.02 -13.57 128.61
CA PRO A 302 -34.75 -14.66 129.55
C PRO A 302 -34.91 -16.05 128.89
N LYS A 303 -33.99 -16.99 129.14
CA LYS A 303 -33.95 -18.33 128.50
C LYS A 303 -35.25 -19.14 128.60
N HIS A 304 -36.08 -18.92 129.62
CA HIS A 304 -37.36 -19.63 129.80
C HIS A 304 -38.47 -19.18 128.84
N LEU A 305 -38.42 -17.92 128.34
CA LEU A 305 -39.39 -17.39 127.38
C LEU A 305 -39.06 -17.81 125.94
N ILE A 306 -37.79 -18.08 125.64
CA ILE A 306 -37.32 -18.48 124.32
C ILE A 306 -37.59 -19.97 124.04
N GLN A 307 -37.56 -20.84 125.07
CA GLN A 307 -37.74 -22.29 124.91
C GLN A 307 -39.19 -22.75 124.67
N ASN A 308 -40.21 -21.90 124.90
CA ASN A 308 -41.64 -22.28 124.81
C ASN A 308 -42.46 -21.50 123.78
N THR A 309 -41.84 -20.82 122.82
CA THR A 309 -42.58 -20.03 121.83
C THR A 309 -42.27 -20.39 120.39
N LYS A 310 -43.31 -20.65 119.60
CA LYS A 310 -43.24 -20.89 118.14
C LYS A 310 -43.25 -19.60 117.31
N THR A 311 -43.40 -18.41 117.90
CA THR A 311 -43.49 -17.16 117.12
C THR A 311 -43.12 -15.90 117.93
N ALA A 312 -42.32 -15.01 117.32
CA ALA A 312 -41.83 -13.76 117.92
C ALA A 312 -42.94 -12.80 118.39
N LYS A 313 -44.12 -12.85 117.77
CA LYS A 313 -45.29 -12.04 118.15
C LYS A 313 -45.82 -12.40 119.55
N TYR A 314 -45.60 -13.65 119.98
CA TYR A 314 -45.96 -14.12 121.31
C TYR A 314 -44.98 -13.56 122.35
N VAL A 315 -43.67 -13.67 122.10
CA VAL A 315 -42.62 -13.16 122.98
C VAL A 315 -42.81 -11.66 123.26
N PHE A 316 -43.06 -10.84 122.23
CA PHE A 316 -43.26 -9.40 122.40
C PHE A 316 -44.51 -9.04 123.22
N LYS A 317 -45.61 -9.80 123.07
CA LYS A 317 -46.86 -9.58 123.81
C LYS A 317 -46.73 -9.87 125.30
N TYR A 318 -45.88 -10.82 125.67
CA TYR A 318 -45.69 -11.21 127.08
C TYR A 318 -44.52 -10.48 127.75
N LEU A 319 -43.48 -10.08 127.01
CA LEU A 319 -42.42 -9.19 127.52
C LEU A 319 -42.98 -7.84 128.00
N VAL A 320 -43.96 -7.26 127.28
CA VAL A 320 -44.60 -6.00 127.70
C VAL A 320 -45.48 -6.19 128.94
N LYS A 321 -46.05 -7.39 129.14
CA LYS A 321 -46.85 -7.69 130.34
C LYS A 321 -46.00 -7.89 131.59
N ASP A 322 -44.83 -8.51 131.48
CA ASP A 322 -43.94 -8.72 132.63
C ASP A 322 -43.24 -7.42 133.08
N VAL A 323 -42.99 -6.48 132.16
CA VAL A 323 -42.53 -5.13 132.50
C VAL A 323 -43.62 -4.30 133.18
N GLN A 324 -44.91 -4.55 132.91
CA GLN A 324 -46.01 -3.87 133.61
C GLN A 324 -46.34 -4.50 134.97
N ALA A 325 -46.09 -5.79 135.16
CA ALA A 325 -46.31 -6.48 136.43
C ALA A 325 -45.23 -6.19 137.50
N SER A 326 -44.04 -5.74 137.08
CA SER A 326 -42.93 -5.38 137.98
C SER A 326 -43.03 -3.96 138.56
N TYR A 327 -43.92 -3.10 138.06
CA TYR A 327 -44.12 -1.72 138.55
C TYR A 327 -45.31 -1.56 139.52
N ILE A 328 -45.97 -2.65 139.97
CA ILE A 328 -47.08 -2.59 140.93
C ILE A 328 -46.64 -2.99 142.35
N ASN A 329 -45.39 -3.44 142.53
CA ASN A 329 -44.77 -3.67 143.84
C ASN A 329 -43.57 -2.71 144.02
N GLU A 330 -43.84 -1.41 144.14
CA GLU A 330 -43.01 -0.43 144.85
C GLU A 330 -43.80 0.85 145.15
#